data_AF-A0A8X7R7T4-F1
#
_entry.id   AF-A0A8X7R7T4-F1
#
_cell.length_a   1.000
_cell.length_b   1.000
_cell.length_c   1.000
_cell.angle_alpha   90.00
_cell.angle_beta   90.00
_cell.angle_gamma   90.00
#
_symmetry.space_group_name_H-M   'P 1'
#
loop_
_entity.id
_entity.type
_entity.pdbx_description
1 polymer ?
#
loop_
_entity_poly.entity_id
_entity_poly.type
_entity_poly.pdbx_seq_one_letter_code
_entity_poly.pdbx_strand_id
1 'polypeptide(L)'
;MGLTFITRKRTKINLKTRLKKKVEESPLWLKALLDFVEMPQMDTVLRRLFLFAFMGGWSIINSAEGGPAFQVAVSLAACIYFLNEKTESLGRARLIGIGALTAGWFCGSLTIPMIPTVFINPTWTLELLTSLVAYAFLFLSCTFLK
;
A
#
# COMPACT_ATOMS: atom_id res chain seq x y z
N MET A 1 8.82 29.40 -42.72
CA MET A 1 9.36 28.89 -41.46
C MET A 1 8.27 29.06 -40.41
N GLY A 2 7.37 28.10 -40.19
CA GLY A 2 7.62 26.68 -39.93
C GLY A 2 7.43 26.48 -38.42
N LEU A 3 6.21 26.08 -38.06
CA LEU A 3 5.65 25.80 -36.73
C LEU A 3 6.68 25.28 -35.70
N THR A 4 6.58 25.53 -34.40
CA THR A 4 5.56 24.88 -33.54
C THR A 4 5.64 25.47 -32.13
N PHE A 5 4.58 26.17 -31.71
CA PHE A 5 4.33 26.53 -30.33
C PHE A 5 4.26 25.26 -29.47
N ILE A 6 5.17 25.11 -28.52
CA ILE A 6 5.18 24.05 -27.49
C ILE A 6 3.98 24.27 -26.56
N THR A 7 2.79 23.93 -27.05
CA THR A 7 1.57 23.90 -26.25
C THR A 7 1.49 22.50 -25.65
N ARG A 8 2.22 22.24 -24.56
CA ARG A 8 2.00 21.04 -23.72
C ARG A 8 0.65 21.18 -23.00
N LYS A 9 -0.43 21.05 -23.75
CA LYS A 9 -1.81 21.06 -23.25
C LYS A 9 -2.07 19.78 -22.45
N ARG A 10 -1.95 19.90 -21.13
CA ARG A 10 -2.81 19.27 -20.11
C ARG A 10 -3.54 17.98 -20.52
N THR A 11 -2.81 16.87 -20.61
CA THR A 11 -3.37 15.50 -20.57
C THR A 11 -3.73 15.07 -19.15
N LYS A 12 -4.22 15.97 -18.29
CA LYS A 12 -4.57 15.68 -16.88
C LYS A 12 -6.08 15.57 -16.59
N ILE A 13 -6.95 15.80 -17.59
CA ILE A 13 -8.38 16.04 -17.32
C ILE A 13 -9.31 14.96 -17.92
N ASN A 14 -8.91 14.25 -18.98
CA ASN A 14 -9.81 13.27 -19.61
C ASN A 14 -9.89 11.93 -18.86
N LEU A 15 -8.85 11.53 -18.09
CA LEU A 15 -8.92 10.29 -17.31
C LEU A 15 -9.87 10.42 -16.12
N LYS A 16 -9.88 11.59 -15.45
CA LYS A 16 -10.75 11.87 -14.29
C LYS A 16 -12.23 11.87 -14.68
N THR A 17 -12.59 12.44 -15.84
CA THR A 17 -13.98 12.44 -16.33
C THR A 17 -14.44 11.08 -16.83
N ARG A 18 -13.54 10.28 -17.42
CA ARG A 18 -13.83 8.88 -17.80
C ARG A 18 -13.97 7.97 -16.57
N LEU A 19 -13.14 8.15 -15.54
CA LEU A 19 -13.33 7.51 -14.24
C LEU A 19 -14.65 7.92 -13.61
N LYS A 20 -14.98 9.21 -13.60
CA LYS A 20 -16.26 9.70 -13.03
C LYS A 20 -17.48 9.12 -13.75
N LYS A 21 -17.45 9.03 -15.08
CA LYS A 21 -18.51 8.37 -15.87
C LYS A 21 -18.61 6.87 -15.57
N LYS A 22 -17.47 6.19 -15.48
CA LYS A 22 -17.43 4.75 -15.17
C LYS A 22 -17.83 4.46 -13.72
N VAL A 23 -17.59 5.40 -12.79
CA VAL A 23 -18.05 5.36 -11.39
C VAL A 23 -19.54 5.64 -11.28
N GLU A 24 -20.10 6.50 -12.12
CA GLU A 24 -21.54 6.77 -12.16
C GLU A 24 -22.33 5.51 -12.57
N GLU A 25 -21.77 4.72 -13.52
CA GLU A 25 -22.22 3.38 -13.92
C GLU A 25 -21.66 2.22 -13.08
N SER A 26 -20.84 2.50 -12.04
CA SER A 26 -20.22 1.41 -11.28
C SER A 26 -21.18 0.80 -10.26
N PRO A 27 -21.15 -0.53 -10.12
CA PRO A 27 -22.02 -1.31 -9.23
C PRO A 27 -21.93 -0.85 -7.78
N LEU A 28 -23.03 -1.02 -7.02
CA LEU A 28 -23.18 -0.51 -5.64
C LEU A 28 -21.97 -0.78 -4.72
N TRP A 29 -21.30 -1.93 -4.90
CA TRP A 29 -20.11 -2.29 -4.13
C TRP A 29 -18.91 -1.38 -4.38
N LEU A 30 -18.75 -0.79 -5.58
CA LEU A 30 -17.67 0.14 -5.91
C LEU A 30 -17.90 1.52 -5.30
N LYS A 31 -19.15 1.97 -5.22
CA LYS A 31 -19.52 3.19 -4.50
C LYS A 31 -19.37 2.99 -2.98
N ALA A 32 -19.81 1.85 -2.45
CA ALA A 32 -19.57 1.49 -1.06
C ALA A 32 -18.07 1.35 -0.75
N LEU A 33 -17.28 0.81 -1.67
CA LEU A 33 -15.82 0.81 -1.55
C LEU A 33 -15.27 2.22 -1.59
N LEU A 34 -15.65 3.10 -2.52
CA LEU A 34 -15.15 4.48 -2.56
C LEU A 34 -15.60 5.34 -1.36
N ASP A 35 -16.74 5.03 -0.77
CA ASP A 35 -17.26 5.67 0.45
C ASP A 35 -16.50 5.18 1.69
N PHE A 36 -16.25 3.87 1.76
CA PHE A 36 -15.40 3.25 2.77
C PHE A 36 -13.91 3.61 2.59
N VAL A 37 -13.50 3.85 1.35
CA VAL A 37 -12.17 4.23 0.87
C VAL A 37 -12.17 5.72 0.54
N GLU A 38 -12.34 6.53 1.56
CA GLU A 38 -12.22 7.98 1.43
C GLU A 38 -10.77 8.31 1.04
N MET A 39 -10.54 8.65 -0.25
CA MET A 39 -9.19 8.93 -0.77
C MET A 39 -8.53 10.02 0.09
N PRO A 40 -7.48 9.71 0.86
CA PRO A 40 -6.79 10.72 1.64
C PRO A 40 -6.12 11.72 0.68
N GLN A 41 -5.79 12.90 1.19
CA GLN A 41 -4.94 13.87 0.48
C GLN A 41 -3.72 13.12 -0.09
N MET A 42 -3.50 13.23 -1.41
CA MET A 42 -2.45 12.48 -2.11
C MET A 42 -1.09 12.62 -1.44
N ASP A 43 -0.79 13.79 -0.86
CA ASP A 43 0.43 14.05 -0.09
C ASP A 43 0.63 13.10 1.10
N THR A 44 -0.42 12.78 1.86
CA THR A 44 -0.33 11.86 3.00
C THR A 44 -0.09 10.43 2.54
N VAL A 45 -0.78 10.00 1.49
CA VAL A 45 -0.62 8.65 0.90
C VAL A 45 0.78 8.48 0.35
N LEU A 46 1.29 9.47 -0.39
CA LEU A 46 2.61 9.43 -1.00
C LEU A 46 3.71 9.42 0.08
N ARG A 47 3.53 10.19 1.16
CA ARG A 47 4.46 10.21 2.30
C ARG A 47 4.51 8.87 3.04
N ARG A 48 3.34 8.22 3.24
CA ARG A 48 3.26 6.87 3.81
C ARG A 48 3.90 5.86 2.87
N LEU A 49 3.53 5.86 1.59
CA LEU A 49 4.08 4.96 0.56
C LEU A 49 5.60 5.06 0.50
N PHE A 50 6.13 6.27 0.55
CA PHE A 50 7.57 6.49 0.55
C PHE A 50 8.23 5.87 1.78
N LEU A 51 7.63 6.01 2.96
CA LEU A 51 8.14 5.44 4.20
C LEU A 51 8.18 3.90 4.15
N PHE A 52 7.09 3.25 3.69
CA PHE A 52 7.02 1.80 3.53
C PHE A 52 7.91 1.29 2.40
N ALA A 53 8.00 1.99 1.27
CA ALA A 53 8.85 1.64 0.16
C ALA A 53 10.34 1.79 0.50
N PHE A 54 10.70 2.83 1.26
CA PHE A 54 12.08 3.03 1.71
C PHE A 54 12.47 1.98 2.75
N MET A 55 11.59 1.67 3.71
CA MET A 55 11.78 0.57 4.67
C MET A 55 11.91 -0.79 3.98
N GLY A 56 11.03 -1.10 3.02
CA GLY A 56 11.07 -2.35 2.24
C GLY A 56 12.32 -2.44 1.36
N GLY A 57 12.67 -1.36 0.66
CA GLY A 57 13.90 -1.28 -0.13
C GLY A 57 15.16 -1.44 0.71
N TRP A 58 15.21 -0.80 1.88
CA TRP A 58 16.30 -0.97 2.85
C TRP A 58 16.38 -2.40 3.37
N SER A 59 15.23 -3.02 3.64
CA SER A 59 15.15 -4.43 4.04
C SER A 59 15.74 -5.37 3.01
N ILE A 60 15.48 -5.14 1.72
CA ILE A 60 15.99 -5.97 0.61
C ILE A 60 17.52 -5.83 0.47
N ILE A 61 18.05 -4.62 0.60
CA ILE A 61 19.49 -4.37 0.44
C ILE A 61 20.29 -4.90 1.64
N ASN A 62 19.73 -4.83 2.85
CA ASN A 62 20.38 -5.24 4.10
C ASN A 62 19.83 -6.54 4.70
N SER A 63 19.22 -7.41 3.87
CA SER A 63 18.55 -8.66 4.30
C SER A 63 19.43 -9.67 5.04
N ALA A 64 20.75 -9.48 5.05
CA ALA A 64 21.72 -10.45 5.56
C ALA A 64 21.99 -10.34 7.08
N GLU A 65 21.70 -9.22 7.74
CA GLU A 65 22.23 -8.95 9.10
C GLU A 65 21.19 -8.99 10.24
N GLY A 66 19.89 -9.03 9.92
CA GLY A 66 18.84 -9.11 10.94
C GLY A 66 17.46 -9.21 10.31
N GLY A 67 16.64 -10.15 10.77
CA GLY A 67 15.32 -10.39 10.19
C GLY A 67 14.42 -9.15 10.18
N PRO A 68 13.44 -9.08 9.25
CA PRO A 68 12.62 -7.88 9.01
C PRO A 68 11.61 -7.57 10.13
N ALA A 69 11.56 -8.37 11.20
CA ALA A 69 10.57 -8.26 12.26
C ALA A 69 10.53 -6.88 12.93
N PHE A 70 11.70 -6.28 13.21
CA PHE A 70 11.76 -4.94 13.80
C PHE A 70 11.20 -3.87 12.85
N GLN A 71 11.55 -3.97 11.56
CA GLN A 71 11.03 -3.05 10.55
C GLN A 71 9.52 -3.21 10.40
N VAL A 72 8.99 -4.44 10.40
CA VAL A 72 7.55 -4.71 10.37
C VAL A 72 6.86 -4.10 11.59
N ALA A 73 7.41 -4.27 12.79
CA ALA A 73 6.84 -3.71 14.01
C ALA A 73 6.76 -2.18 14.00
N VAL A 74 7.82 -1.50 13.57
CA VAL A 74 7.83 -0.03 13.42
C VAL A 74 6.81 0.42 12.39
N SER A 75 6.71 -0.30 11.28
CA SER A 75 5.77 0.00 10.20
C SER A 75 4.30 -0.21 10.62
N LEU A 76 4.04 -1.22 11.44
CA LEU A 76 2.73 -1.50 12.04
C LEU A 76 2.37 -0.41 13.06
N ALA A 77 3.32 -0.01 13.92
CA ALA A 77 3.12 1.07 14.88
C ALA A 77 2.81 2.39 14.18
N ALA A 78 3.55 2.73 13.11
CA ALA A 78 3.28 3.90 12.28
C ALA A 78 1.89 3.82 11.62
N CYS A 79 1.48 2.65 11.11
CA CYS A 79 0.14 2.45 10.58
C CYS A 79 -0.96 2.69 11.62
N ILE A 80 -0.83 2.09 12.81
CA ILE A 80 -1.81 2.23 13.89
C ILE A 80 -1.88 3.68 14.36
N TYR A 81 -0.74 4.37 14.48
CA TYR A 81 -0.70 5.79 14.83
C TYR A 81 -1.46 6.64 13.80
N PHE A 82 -1.18 6.43 12.52
CA PHE A 82 -1.86 7.15 11.44
C PHE A 82 -3.35 6.83 11.33
N LEU A 83 -3.76 5.60 11.63
CA LEU A 83 -5.18 5.24 11.69
C LEU A 83 -5.87 5.84 12.91
N ASN A 84 -5.17 5.90 14.04
CA ASN A 84 -5.70 6.53 15.24
C ASN A 84 -5.97 8.02 15.03
N GLU A 85 -5.07 8.72 14.34
CA GLU A 85 -5.28 10.12 13.95
C GLU A 85 -6.48 10.32 13.02
N LYS A 86 -6.85 9.28 12.24
CA LYS A 86 -7.96 9.33 11.27
C LYS A 86 -9.31 8.89 11.84
N THR A 87 -9.30 7.93 12.77
CA THR A 87 -10.50 7.25 13.27
C THR A 87 -10.87 7.70 14.68
N GLU A 88 -10.05 8.56 15.31
CA GLU A 88 -10.13 9.00 16.72
C GLU A 88 -10.27 7.85 17.73
N SER A 89 -9.96 6.62 17.33
CA SER A 89 -10.18 5.42 18.13
C SER A 89 -9.02 4.43 17.98
N LEU A 90 -8.26 4.29 19.07
CA LEU A 90 -7.14 3.36 19.17
C LEU A 90 -7.56 1.90 18.95
N GLY A 91 -8.77 1.54 19.41
CA GLY A 91 -9.29 0.17 19.29
C GLY A 91 -9.53 -0.25 17.84
N ARG A 92 -10.20 0.60 17.04
CA ARG A 92 -10.45 0.32 15.61
C ARG A 92 -9.15 0.39 14.81
N ALA A 93 -8.30 1.38 15.10
CA ALA A 93 -6.98 1.51 14.49
C ALA A 93 -6.12 0.24 14.65
N ARG A 94 -6.10 -0.30 15.87
CA ARG A 94 -5.35 -1.53 16.18
C ARG A 94 -5.97 -2.76 15.55
N LEU A 95 -7.30 -2.90 15.55
CA LEU A 95 -7.99 -4.02 14.90
C LEU A 95 -7.75 -4.05 13.40
N ILE A 96 -7.78 -2.89 12.74
CA ILE A 96 -7.49 -2.77 11.31
C ILE A 96 -6.01 -3.07 11.04
N GLY A 97 -5.09 -2.54 11.86
CA GLY A 97 -3.66 -2.84 11.73
C GLY A 97 -3.32 -4.33 11.91
N ILE A 98 -3.93 -4.98 12.90
CA ILE A 98 -3.77 -6.43 13.11
C ILE A 98 -4.43 -7.21 11.96
N GLY A 99 -5.64 -6.83 11.55
CA GLY A 99 -6.35 -7.45 10.42
C GLY A 99 -5.58 -7.36 9.11
N ALA A 100 -4.91 -6.23 8.88
CA ALA A 100 -4.01 -6.04 7.75
C ALA A 100 -2.80 -6.98 7.81
N LEU A 101 -2.23 -7.15 9.01
CA LEU A 101 -1.08 -8.03 9.22
C LEU A 101 -1.45 -9.51 9.06
N THR A 102 -2.58 -9.97 9.60
CA THR A 102 -3.06 -11.34 9.38
C THR A 102 -3.46 -11.57 7.93
N ALA A 103 -4.11 -10.62 7.26
CA ALA A 103 -4.42 -10.71 5.84
C ALA A 103 -3.15 -10.75 4.97
N GLY A 104 -2.16 -9.91 5.28
CA GLY A 104 -0.85 -9.90 4.62
C GLY A 104 -0.08 -11.20 4.84
N TRP A 105 -0.12 -11.75 6.05
CA TRP A 105 0.45 -13.06 6.37
C TRP A 105 -0.22 -14.19 5.58
N PHE A 106 -1.55 -14.20 5.51
CA PHE A 106 -2.31 -15.20 4.77
C PHE A 106 -2.04 -15.12 3.27
N CYS A 107 -2.01 -13.89 2.73
CA CYS A 107 -1.66 -13.63 1.35
C CYS A 107 -0.19 -14.03 1.05
N GLY A 108 0.73 -13.73 1.96
CA GLY A 108 2.13 -14.16 1.87
C GLY A 108 2.23 -15.69 1.83
N SER A 109 1.53 -16.38 2.73
CA SER A 109 1.51 -17.84 2.81
C SER A 109 0.95 -18.51 1.54
N LEU A 110 0.03 -17.84 0.83
CA LEU A 110 -0.50 -18.31 -0.47
C LEU A 110 0.43 -17.96 -1.64
N THR A 111 1.08 -16.80 -1.59
CA THR A 111 1.90 -16.25 -2.68
C THR A 111 3.29 -16.87 -2.72
N ILE A 112 3.90 -17.12 -1.57
CA ILE A 112 5.23 -17.73 -1.41
C ILE A 112 5.34 -19.10 -2.12
N PRO A 113 4.44 -20.07 -1.89
CA PRO A 113 4.51 -21.39 -2.56
C PRO A 113 4.13 -21.35 -4.04
N MET A 114 3.47 -20.28 -4.50
CA MET A 114 3.13 -20.06 -5.92
C MET A 114 4.32 -19.53 -6.74
N ILE A 115 5.36 -19.00 -6.09
CA ILE A 115 6.54 -18.48 -6.80
C ILE A 115 7.51 -19.64 -7.05
N PRO A 116 7.80 -19.96 -8.33
CA PRO A 116 8.78 -21.00 -8.64
C PRO A 116 10.14 -20.60 -8.05
N THR A 117 10.77 -21.54 -7.35
CA THR A 117 12.06 -21.38 -6.66
C THR A 117 13.19 -20.92 -7.58
N VAL A 118 13.01 -21.01 -8.90
CA VAL A 118 13.88 -20.47 -9.95
C VAL A 118 14.01 -18.94 -9.92
N PHE A 119 13.00 -18.22 -9.41
CA PHE A 119 13.02 -16.76 -9.25
C PHE A 119 13.46 -16.31 -7.84
N ILE A 120 13.56 -17.23 -6.89
CA ILE A 120 13.93 -16.94 -5.51
C ILE A 120 15.46 -16.91 -5.44
N ASN A 121 16.01 -15.71 -5.41
CA ASN A 121 17.43 -15.52 -5.11
C ASN A 121 17.71 -16.09 -3.71
N PRO A 122 18.82 -16.81 -3.49
CA PRO A 122 19.16 -17.39 -2.18
C PRO A 122 19.30 -16.35 -1.05
N THR A 123 19.43 -15.07 -1.39
CA THR A 123 19.46 -13.95 -0.45
C THR A 123 18.07 -13.51 0.04
N TRP A 124 16.99 -13.89 -0.65
CA TRP A 124 15.62 -13.54 -0.30
C TRP A 124 15.05 -14.61 0.62
N THR A 125 15.12 -14.36 1.93
CA THR A 125 14.54 -15.24 2.93
C THR A 125 13.01 -15.23 2.85
N LEU A 126 12.37 -16.34 3.18
CA LEU A 126 10.91 -16.47 3.27
C LEU A 126 10.31 -15.39 4.19
N GLU A 127 11.05 -15.03 5.24
CA GLU A 127 10.78 -13.95 6.19
C GLU A 127 10.74 -12.56 5.53
N LEU A 128 11.59 -12.32 4.53
CA LEU A 128 11.61 -11.07 3.76
C LEU A 128 10.42 -10.96 2.82
N LEU A 129 10.05 -12.07 2.18
CA LEU A 129 8.90 -12.08 1.26
C LEU A 129 7.59 -11.82 2.00
N THR A 130 7.40 -12.48 3.15
CA THR A 130 6.20 -12.29 3.98
C THR A 130 6.15 -10.88 4.57
N SER A 131 7.29 -10.30 4.98
CA SER A 131 7.34 -8.91 5.47
C SER A 131 7.02 -7.90 4.38
N LEU A 132 7.46 -8.13 3.13
CA LEU A 132 7.14 -7.27 1.99
C LEU A 132 5.65 -7.26 1.67
N VAL A 133 5.01 -8.43 1.70
CA VAL A 133 3.56 -8.55 1.56
C VAL A 133 2.83 -7.87 2.73
N ALA A 134 3.33 -8.03 3.96
CA ALA A 134 2.79 -7.33 5.12
C ALA A 134 2.89 -5.81 4.99
N TYR A 135 4.00 -5.25 4.50
CA TYR A 135 4.12 -3.81 4.23
C TYR A 135 3.10 -3.32 3.21
N ALA A 136 2.87 -4.09 2.14
CA ALA A 136 1.87 -3.74 1.14
C ALA A 136 0.46 -3.72 1.74
N PHE A 137 0.09 -4.74 2.52
CA PHE A 137 -1.22 -4.81 3.18
C PHE A 137 -1.41 -3.73 4.24
N LEU A 138 -0.38 -3.45 5.05
CA LEU A 138 -0.39 -2.36 6.03
C LEU A 138 -0.54 -1.01 5.35
N PHE A 139 0.18 -0.79 4.24
CA PHE A 139 0.06 0.42 3.44
C PHE A 139 -1.36 0.57 2.86
N LEU A 140 -1.92 -0.48 2.25
CA LEU A 140 -3.29 -0.48 1.74
C LEU A 140 -4.28 -0.18 2.87
N SER A 141 -4.11 -0.80 4.02
CA SER A 141 -5.03 -0.61 5.15
C SER A 141 -4.95 0.79 5.72
N CYS A 142 -3.74 1.35 5.85
CA CYS A 142 -3.57 2.72 6.32
C CYS A 142 -4.00 3.78 5.30
N THR A 143 -3.98 3.43 4.01
CA THR A 143 -4.34 4.36 2.92
C THR A 143 -5.84 4.36 2.64
N PHE A 144 -6.48 3.20 2.74
CA PHE A 144 -7.82 3.01 2.22
C PHE A 144 -8.86 2.68 3.30
N LEU A 145 -8.48 2.24 4.51
CA LEU A 145 -9.46 1.98 5.57
C LEU A 145 -9.63 3.22 6.47
N LYS A 146 -10.88 3.57 6.71
CA LYS A 146 -11.35 4.62 7.63
C LYS A 146 -11.98 4.02 8.87
#